data_AF-A0A960H4I9-F1
#
_entry.id   AF-A0A960H4I9-F1
#
_cell.length_a   1.000
_cell.length_b   1.000
_cell.length_c   1.000
_cell.angle_alpha   90.00
_cell.angle_beta   90.00
_cell.angle_gamma   90.00
#
_symmetry.space_group_name_H-M   'P 1'
#
loop_
_entity.id
_entity.type
_entity.pdbx_description
1 polymer ?
#
loop_
_entity_poly.entity_id
_entity_poly.type
_entity_poly.pdbx_seq_one_letter_code
_entity_poly.pdbx_strand_id
1 'polypeptide(L)'
;MSAKTSGTDTVPAHDPAGWRQLPTSYTPLDHARVAALMAKEWERYAKTTPGSADHAARSSKTLPLGVTSSFQHWDPYPIGVKSARGAYVTDCDDRQVLDLSMGFGAMLAGHLNPTVVAKVKKSLD
;
A
#
# COMPACT_ATOMS: atom_id res chain seq x y z
N MET A 1 26.15 -19.49 -18.31
CA MET A 1 24.93 -20.15 -18.84
C MET A 1 24.13 -20.65 -17.65
N SER A 2 23.16 -19.88 -17.15
CA SER A 2 22.36 -20.33 -16.00
C SER A 2 21.30 -21.33 -16.44
N ALA A 3 21.29 -22.49 -15.80
CA ALA A 3 20.30 -23.53 -16.00
C ALA A 3 18.90 -22.97 -15.75
N LYS A 4 18.00 -23.15 -16.74
CA LYS A 4 16.57 -22.89 -16.58
C LYS A 4 16.01 -23.99 -15.68
N THR A 5 15.91 -23.73 -14.38
CA THR A 5 15.10 -24.55 -13.47
C THR A 5 13.64 -24.28 -13.77
N SER A 6 12.99 -25.16 -14.53
CA SER A 6 11.53 -25.18 -14.67
C SER A 6 10.95 -25.77 -13.39
N GLY A 7 10.34 -24.94 -12.55
CA GLY A 7 9.61 -25.42 -11.37
C GLY A 7 8.47 -26.36 -11.80
N THR A 8 8.26 -27.44 -11.06
CA THR A 8 7.21 -28.45 -11.28
C THR A 8 6.00 -28.24 -10.37
N ASP A 9 5.78 -27.03 -9.88
CA ASP A 9 4.54 -26.74 -9.15
C ASP A 9 3.38 -26.81 -10.13
N THR A 10 2.54 -27.83 -10.00
CA THR A 10 1.31 -27.98 -10.77
C THR A 10 0.42 -26.79 -10.49
N VAL A 11 0.38 -25.82 -11.41
CA VAL A 11 -0.51 -24.67 -11.29
C VAL A 11 -1.95 -25.20 -11.33
N PRO A 12 -2.76 -24.95 -10.29
CA PRO A 12 -4.13 -25.46 -10.27
C PRO A 12 -4.93 -24.89 -11.44
N ALA A 13 -5.90 -25.68 -11.92
CA ALA A 13 -6.84 -25.22 -12.93
C ALA A 13 -7.52 -23.92 -12.44
N HIS A 14 -7.70 -22.97 -13.36
CA HIS A 14 -8.44 -21.75 -13.04
C HIS A 14 -9.93 -22.07 -12.87
N ASP A 15 -10.63 -21.21 -12.14
CA ASP A 15 -12.08 -21.29 -12.04
C ASP A 15 -12.72 -21.28 -13.45
N PRO A 16 -13.66 -22.18 -13.77
CA PRO A 16 -14.29 -22.23 -15.08
C PRO A 16 -15.02 -20.94 -15.50
N ALA A 17 -15.41 -20.08 -14.56
CA ALA A 17 -16.01 -18.76 -14.83
C ALA A 17 -14.95 -17.66 -15.08
N GLY A 18 -13.67 -17.95 -14.83
CA GLY A 18 -12.56 -17.05 -15.09
C GLY A 18 -11.89 -17.31 -16.44
N TRP A 19 -11.09 -16.34 -16.90
CA TRP A 19 -10.14 -16.54 -17.99
C TRP A 19 -8.72 -16.38 -17.44
N ARG A 20 -7.89 -17.41 -17.59
CA ARG A 20 -6.48 -17.35 -17.18
C ARG A 20 -5.58 -17.84 -18.31
N GLN A 21 -4.74 -16.95 -18.83
CA GLN A 21 -3.67 -17.31 -19.75
C GLN A 21 -2.33 -17.24 -19.01
N LEU A 22 -1.64 -18.37 -18.90
CA LEU A 22 -0.31 -18.44 -18.31
C LEU A 22 0.73 -18.69 -19.40
N PRO A 23 1.93 -18.09 -19.30
CA PRO A 23 3.02 -18.42 -20.21
C PRO A 23 3.43 -19.88 -20.03
N THR A 24 3.82 -20.54 -21.12
CA THR A 24 4.25 -21.96 -21.13
C THR A 24 5.54 -22.18 -20.32
N SER A 25 6.29 -21.11 -20.01
CA SER A 25 7.47 -21.15 -19.16
C SER A 25 7.60 -19.85 -18.36
N TYR A 26 8.07 -19.96 -17.12
CA TYR A 26 8.44 -18.82 -16.28
C TYR A 26 9.72 -19.14 -15.49
N THR A 27 10.40 -18.11 -15.00
CA THR A 27 11.49 -18.27 -14.03
C THR A 27 10.89 -18.27 -12.63
N PRO A 28 11.00 -19.35 -11.85
CA PRO A 28 10.50 -19.37 -10.48
C PRO A 28 11.17 -18.30 -9.63
N LEU A 29 10.40 -17.72 -8.70
CA LEU A 29 10.96 -16.83 -7.70
C LEU A 29 11.79 -17.64 -6.70
N ASP A 30 12.97 -17.14 -6.37
CA ASP A 30 13.74 -17.66 -5.24
C ASP A 30 13.12 -17.16 -3.94
N HIS A 31 12.40 -18.05 -3.25
CA HIS A 31 11.69 -17.73 -2.01
C HIS A 31 12.62 -17.30 -0.88
N ALA A 32 13.84 -17.85 -0.82
CA ALA A 32 14.82 -17.47 0.20
C ALA A 32 15.33 -16.04 -0.05
N ARG A 33 15.58 -15.70 -1.32
CA ARG A 33 15.92 -14.33 -1.71
C ARG A 33 14.79 -13.35 -1.44
N VAL A 34 13.54 -13.70 -1.75
CA VAL A 34 12.37 -12.86 -1.46
C VAL A 34 12.27 -12.60 0.05
N ALA A 35 12.36 -13.64 0.88
CA ALA A 35 12.31 -13.49 2.34
C ALA A 35 13.41 -12.56 2.88
N ALA A 36 14.65 -12.70 2.39
CA ALA A 36 15.77 -11.84 2.79
C ALA A 36 15.55 -10.37 2.40
N LEU A 37 15.02 -10.11 1.20
CA LEU A 37 14.70 -8.75 0.75
C LEU A 37 13.55 -8.14 1.55
N MET A 38 12.50 -8.92 1.84
CA MET A 38 11.37 -8.46 2.65
C MET A 38 11.81 -8.08 4.07
N ALA A 39 12.65 -8.89 4.72
CA ALA A 39 13.17 -8.57 6.05
C ALA A 39 13.95 -7.25 6.05
N LYS A 40 14.77 -7.01 5.02
CA LYS A 40 15.50 -5.76 4.84
C LYS A 40 14.58 -4.55 4.65
N GLU A 41 13.53 -4.68 3.84
CA GLU A 41 12.58 -3.59 3.64
C GLU A 41 11.72 -3.32 4.89
N TRP A 42 11.43 -4.33 5.71
CA TRP A 42 10.79 -4.13 7.02
C TRP A 42 11.67 -3.38 8.02
N GLU A 43 12.95 -3.71 8.11
CA GLU A 43 13.89 -2.94 8.92
C GLU A 43 13.96 -1.48 8.45
N ARG A 44 14.04 -1.27 7.13
CA ARG A 44 14.05 0.07 6.53
C ARG A 44 12.75 0.83 6.82
N TYR A 45 11.60 0.18 6.66
CA TYR A 45 10.30 0.76 6.94
C TYR A 45 10.26 1.25 8.39
N ALA A 46 10.48 0.35 9.36
CA ALA A 46 10.45 0.69 10.78
C ALA A 46 11.42 1.82 11.16
N LYS A 47 12.61 1.85 10.55
CA LYS A 47 13.61 2.90 10.77
C LYS A 47 13.21 4.26 10.20
N THR A 48 12.43 4.29 9.12
CA THR A 48 12.09 5.52 8.39
C THR A 48 10.68 6.04 8.67
N THR A 49 9.88 5.32 9.46
CA THR A 49 8.51 5.71 9.81
C THR A 49 8.19 5.68 11.32
N PRO A 50 9.06 6.17 12.23
CA PRO A 50 8.80 6.15 13.68
C PRO A 50 7.55 6.97 14.09
N GLY A 51 7.29 8.11 13.45
CA GLY A 51 6.10 8.93 13.70
C GLY A 51 4.80 8.23 13.29
N SER A 52 4.83 7.41 12.25
CA SER A 52 3.72 6.52 11.90
C SER A 52 3.51 5.43 12.96
N ALA A 53 4.60 4.88 13.53
CA ALA A 53 4.52 3.92 14.64
C ALA A 53 3.83 4.54 15.87
N ASP A 54 4.26 5.74 16.25
CA ASP A 54 3.67 6.48 17.38
C ASP A 54 2.21 6.83 17.14
N HIS A 55 1.85 7.21 15.90
CA HIS A 55 0.47 7.45 15.50
C HIS A 55 -0.38 6.19 15.66
N ALA A 56 0.09 5.04 15.17
CA ALA A 56 -0.60 3.77 15.29
C ALA A 56 -0.76 3.34 16.77
N ALA A 57 0.31 3.43 17.56
CA ALA A 57 0.28 3.10 18.99
C ALA A 57 -0.71 3.98 19.78
N ARG A 58 -0.85 5.25 19.40
CA ARG A 58 -1.86 6.14 19.98
C ARG A 58 -3.27 5.74 19.54
N SER A 59 -3.49 5.53 18.25
CA SER A 59 -4.81 5.23 17.69
C SER A 59 -5.35 3.88 18.16
N SER A 60 -4.49 2.88 18.38
CA SER A 60 -4.87 1.56 18.91
C SER A 60 -5.43 1.59 20.33
N LYS A 61 -5.30 2.70 21.06
CA LYS A 61 -5.92 2.86 22.39
C LYS A 61 -7.42 3.08 22.33
N THR A 62 -7.95 3.54 21.18
CA THR A 62 -9.36 3.94 21.05
C THR A 62 -10.05 3.38 19.81
N LEU A 63 -9.30 3.03 18.76
CA LEU A 63 -9.83 2.44 17.54
C LEU A 63 -9.49 0.94 17.46
N PRO A 64 -10.44 0.07 17.10
CA PRO A 64 -10.14 -1.32 16.77
C PRO A 64 -9.05 -1.39 15.69
N LEU A 65 -8.00 -2.18 15.94
CA LEU A 65 -6.83 -2.32 15.06
C LEU A 65 -6.07 -1.00 14.78
N GLY A 66 -6.36 0.07 15.52
CA GLY A 66 -5.72 1.38 15.37
C GLY A 66 -6.15 2.17 14.13
N VAL A 67 -7.19 1.75 13.41
CA VAL A 67 -7.66 2.37 12.15
C VAL A 67 -9.18 2.50 12.09
N THR A 68 -9.70 3.35 11.19
CA THR A 68 -11.15 3.56 11.03
C THR A 68 -11.78 2.66 9.96
N SER A 69 -10.96 1.98 9.16
CA SER A 69 -11.38 0.96 8.20
C SER A 69 -10.36 -0.17 8.18
N SER A 70 -10.82 -1.43 8.17
CA SER A 70 -9.93 -2.60 8.13
C SER A 70 -9.02 -2.62 6.90
N PHE A 71 -9.42 -1.98 5.79
CA PHE A 71 -8.59 -1.83 4.58
C PHE A 71 -7.31 -1.01 4.81
N GLN A 72 -7.24 -0.23 5.89
CA GLN A 72 -6.07 0.56 6.23
C GLN A 72 -5.09 -0.21 7.11
N HIS A 73 -5.50 -1.32 7.72
CA HIS A 73 -4.67 -2.05 8.67
C HIS A 73 -3.68 -2.97 7.94
N TRP A 74 -2.41 -2.94 8.36
CA TRP A 74 -1.37 -3.87 7.96
C TRP A 74 -0.16 -3.80 8.91
N ASP A 75 0.63 -4.87 8.94
CA ASP A 75 1.81 -5.01 9.82
C ASP A 75 3.09 -4.39 9.21
N PRO A 76 3.97 -3.76 10.01
CA PRO A 76 3.89 -3.65 11.47
C PRO A 76 2.93 -2.56 11.96
N TYR A 77 2.63 -1.59 11.10
CA TYR A 77 1.64 -0.52 11.30
C TYR A 77 1.48 0.26 9.99
N PRO A 78 0.32 0.90 9.78
CA PRO A 78 0.12 1.73 8.59
C PRO A 78 0.86 3.06 8.63
N ILE A 79 1.12 3.63 7.45
CA ILE A 79 1.65 4.99 7.33
C ILE A 79 0.59 5.98 7.82
N GLY A 80 0.96 6.76 8.84
CA GLY A 80 0.13 7.87 9.31
C GLY A 80 0.26 9.07 8.38
N VAL A 81 -0.86 9.69 7.98
CA VAL A 81 -0.87 10.83 7.06
C VAL A 81 -1.11 12.14 7.82
N LYS A 82 -0.22 13.13 7.64
CA LYS A 82 -0.35 14.46 8.23
C LYS A 82 -1.10 15.44 7.32
N SER A 83 -0.80 15.41 6.01
CA SER A 83 -1.45 16.28 5.03
C SER A 83 -1.31 15.72 3.61
N ALA A 84 -2.09 16.26 2.67
CA ALA A 84 -2.01 15.87 1.27
C ALA A 84 -2.45 17.02 0.35
N ARG A 85 -1.86 17.10 -0.85
CA ARG A 85 -2.22 18.07 -1.89
C ARG A 85 -1.81 17.56 -3.27
N GLY A 86 -2.71 17.69 -4.25
CA GLY A 86 -2.48 17.16 -5.59
C GLY A 86 -2.30 15.65 -5.54
N ALA A 87 -1.25 15.14 -6.18
CA ALA A 87 -0.92 13.71 -6.19
C ALA A 87 -0.03 13.27 -5.01
N TYR A 88 0.26 14.15 -4.05
CA TYR A 88 1.24 13.89 -2.99
C TYR A 88 0.60 13.87 -1.61
N VAL A 89 1.15 13.00 -0.77
CA VAL A 89 0.84 12.87 0.66
C VAL A 89 2.11 13.16 1.44
N THR A 90 1.97 13.90 2.55
CA THR A 90 3.00 14.07 3.57
C THR A 90 2.61 13.25 4.78
N ASP A 91 3.45 12.28 5.14
CA ASP A 91 3.19 11.40 6.28
C ASP A 91 3.54 12.04 7.64
N CYS A 92 3.35 11.30 8.73
CA CYS A 92 3.70 11.70 10.09
C CYS A 92 5.21 11.83 10.32
N ASP A 93 6.03 11.41 9.36
CA ASP A 93 7.49 11.44 9.37
C ASP A 93 8.05 12.51 8.42
N ASP A 94 7.21 13.44 7.96
CA ASP A 94 7.52 14.54 7.04
C ASP A 94 8.00 14.11 5.64
N ARG A 95 7.83 12.84 5.27
CA ARG A 95 8.16 12.35 3.94
C ARG A 95 7.03 12.71 2.98
N GLN A 96 7.40 13.31 1.86
CA GLN A 96 6.47 13.50 0.74
C GLN A 96 6.53 12.29 -0.19
N VAL A 97 5.40 11.63 -0.38
CA VAL A 97 5.26 10.43 -1.21
C VAL A 97 4.20 10.65 -2.29
N LEU A 98 4.42 10.08 -3.47
CA LEU A 98 3.43 10.06 -4.54
C LEU A 98 2.32 9.06 -4.16
N ASP A 99 1.08 9.51 -4.14
CA ASP A 99 -0.08 8.70 -3.82
C ASP A 99 -0.59 7.97 -5.07
N LEU A 100 -0.14 6.74 -5.25
CA LEU A 100 -0.64 5.84 -6.28
C LEU A 100 -1.83 4.98 -5.82
N SER A 101 -2.18 5.03 -4.53
CA SER A 101 -3.37 4.35 -3.99
C SER A 101 -4.64 5.14 -4.32
N MET A 102 -4.55 6.47 -4.26
CA MET A 102 -5.60 7.43 -4.60
C MET A 102 -6.93 7.11 -3.90
N GLY A 103 -6.89 6.60 -2.67
CA GLY A 103 -8.07 6.16 -1.94
C GLY A 103 -8.93 5.18 -2.74
N PHE A 104 -8.30 4.17 -3.36
CA PHE A 104 -8.97 3.20 -4.23
C PHE A 104 -9.67 3.85 -5.44
N GLY A 105 -9.06 4.91 -5.98
CA GLY A 105 -9.57 5.68 -7.12
C GLY A 105 -10.52 6.82 -6.76
N ALA A 106 -10.99 6.93 -5.51
CA ALA A 106 -11.86 8.03 -5.08
C ALA A 106 -11.16 9.40 -5.18
N MET A 107 -9.83 9.43 -5.01
CA MET A 107 -9.02 10.64 -5.09
C MET A 107 -8.45 10.88 -6.50
N LEU A 108 -9.14 10.44 -7.56
CA LEU A 108 -8.71 10.60 -8.95
C LEU A 108 -8.34 12.06 -9.32
N ALA A 109 -9.11 13.03 -8.81
CA ALA A 109 -8.87 14.45 -9.07
C ALA A 109 -7.73 15.07 -8.21
N GLY A 110 -7.08 14.24 -7.39
CA GLY A 110 -6.05 14.64 -6.42
C GLY A 110 -6.62 15.21 -5.12
N HIS A 111 -5.77 15.24 -4.11
CA HIS A 111 -6.06 15.83 -2.79
C HIS A 111 -6.23 17.35 -2.90
N LEU A 112 -7.28 17.88 -2.28
CA LEU A 112 -7.58 19.32 -2.22
C LEU A 112 -7.64 20.02 -3.59
N ASN A 113 -8.24 19.36 -4.59
CA ASN A 113 -8.48 19.96 -5.90
C ASN A 113 -9.24 21.30 -5.74
N PRO A 114 -8.71 22.43 -6.25
CA PRO A 114 -9.27 23.75 -5.97
C PRO A 114 -10.70 23.92 -6.51
N THR A 115 -11.02 23.32 -7.66
CA THR A 115 -12.36 23.35 -8.23
C THR A 115 -13.36 22.60 -7.34
N VAL A 116 -12.98 21.41 -6.88
CA VAL A 116 -13.83 20.61 -5.97
C VAL A 116 -14.04 21.35 -4.64
N VAL A 117 -12.96 21.83 -4.02
CA VAL A 117 -13.01 22.56 -2.75
C VAL A 117 -13.90 23.80 -2.86
N ALA A 118 -13.78 24.58 -3.94
CA ALA A 118 -14.61 25.76 -4.15
C ALA A 118 -16.10 25.42 -4.26
N LYS A 119 -16.44 24.33 -4.96
CA LYS A 119 -17.83 23.87 -5.09
C LYS A 119 -18.41 23.35 -3.78
N VAL A 120 -17.63 22.59 -3.01
CA VAL A 120 -18.04 22.09 -1.68
C VAL A 120 -18.26 23.26 -0.71
N LYS A 121 -17.35 24.24 -0.65
CA LYS A 121 -17.51 25.43 0.19
C LYS A 121 -18.82 26.17 -0.11
N LYS A 122 -19.09 26.43 -1.39
CA LYS A 122 -20.34 27.07 -1.83
C LYS A 122 -21.60 26.28 -1.44
N SER A 123 -21.51 24.95 -1.31
CA SER A 123 -22.67 24.12 -0.93
C SER A 123 -22.98 24.11 0.57
N LEU A 124 -22.05 24.63 1.39
CA LEU A 124 -22.21 24.75 2.84
C LEU A 124 -22.69 26.14 3.28
N ASP A 125 -22.64 27.13 2.38
CA ASP A 125 -23.20 28.48 2.55
C ASP A 125 -24.71 28.49 2.25
#